data_AF-A0A935ERI4-F1
#
_entry.id   AF-A0A935ERI4-F1
#
_cell.length_a   1.000
_cell.length_b   1.000
_cell.length_c   1.000
_cell.angle_alpha   90.00
_cell.angle_beta   90.00
_cell.angle_gamma   90.00
#
_symmetry.space_group_name_H-M   'P 1'
#
loop_
_entity.id
_entity.type
_entity.pdbx_description
1 polymer ?
#
loop_
_entity_poly.entity_id
_entity_poly.type
_entity_poly.pdbx_seq_one_letter_code
_entity_poly.pdbx_strand_id
1 'polypeptide(L)'
;MKWLVSAWLAMAAVSLSAQSCASVKFSDSLYQKFHHDRCLQCHQFNSKASNGRAYASHRSRYLCESCHKPKLTGLPVGEWMAPAGAKMDYTGMSARDTCQMALRNVGYGDKKALMRRHLLLDHRVLWAIQGAITPGGAREKVPGGIDDWTRDVNQWIDGGMLCE
;
A
#
# COMPACT_ATOMS: atom_id res chain seq x y z
N MET A 1 47.48 9.68 62.85
CA MET A 1 47.69 9.17 61.48
C MET A 1 46.49 8.29 61.10
N LYS A 2 45.93 8.52 59.90
CA LYS A 2 45.00 7.63 59.13
C LYS A 2 43.53 7.67 59.59
N TRP A 3 42.69 8.60 59.10
CA TRP A 3 42.17 8.94 57.75
C TRP A 3 40.68 8.53 57.67
N LEU A 4 39.79 9.53 57.68
CA LEU A 4 38.38 9.45 57.29
C LEU A 4 38.30 9.18 55.78
N VAL A 5 37.51 8.20 55.36
CA VAL A 5 37.15 8.01 53.95
C VAL A 5 35.64 8.16 53.83
N SER A 6 35.23 9.36 53.42
CA SER A 6 33.87 9.67 53.01
C SER A 6 33.57 9.00 51.68
N ALA A 7 32.66 8.03 51.68
CA ALA A 7 32.14 7.42 50.46
C ALA A 7 31.05 8.33 49.86
N TRP A 8 31.41 9.07 48.82
CA TRP A 8 30.45 9.78 47.97
C TRP A 8 29.77 8.76 47.05
N LEU A 9 28.47 8.51 47.27
CA LEU A 9 27.62 7.86 46.28
C LEU A 9 27.35 8.83 45.13
N ALA A 10 28.01 8.63 43.99
CA ALA A 10 27.63 9.26 42.74
C ALA A 10 26.43 8.49 42.16
N MET A 11 25.24 9.10 42.20
CA MET A 11 24.10 8.61 41.41
C MET A 11 24.37 8.89 39.94
N ALA A 12 24.68 7.84 39.18
CA ALA A 12 24.67 7.90 37.72
C ALA A 12 23.22 7.96 37.23
N ALA A 13 22.77 9.15 36.84
CA ALA A 13 21.52 9.33 36.11
C ALA A 13 21.68 8.73 34.70
N VAL A 14 21.12 7.55 34.49
CA VAL A 14 20.98 6.97 33.15
C VAL A 14 19.86 7.73 32.45
N SER A 15 20.23 8.75 31.68
CA SER A 15 19.31 9.42 30.75
C SER A 15 18.95 8.43 29.64
N LEU A 16 17.78 7.80 29.75
CA LEU A 16 17.17 7.11 28.61
C LEU A 16 16.84 8.16 27.56
N SER A 17 17.69 8.26 26.53
CA SER A 17 17.34 8.94 25.29
C SER A 17 16.12 8.23 24.70
N ALA A 18 14.93 8.83 24.86
CA ALA A 18 13.78 8.47 24.06
C ALA A 18 14.15 8.75 22.59
N GLN A 19 14.50 7.71 21.84
CA GLN A 19 14.49 7.80 20.38
C GLN A 19 13.05 8.16 20.00
N SER A 20 12.81 9.42 19.66
CA SER A 20 11.65 9.77 18.86
C SER A 20 11.89 9.11 17.50
N CYS A 21 11.35 7.91 17.29
CA CYS A 21 11.17 7.39 15.95
C CYS A 21 10.36 8.45 15.21
N ALA A 22 11.02 9.20 14.33
CA ALA A 22 10.34 10.17 13.49
C ALA A 22 9.18 9.45 12.80
N SER A 23 7.97 9.97 12.99
CA SER A 23 6.77 9.37 12.42
C SER A 23 6.95 9.25 10.91
N VAL A 24 6.81 8.04 10.38
CA VAL A 24 6.93 7.83 8.93
C VAL A 24 5.72 8.47 8.25
N LYS A 25 5.89 9.05 7.07
CA LYS A 25 4.79 9.67 6.32
C LYS A 25 4.38 8.80 5.15
N PHE A 26 3.09 8.81 4.83
CA PHE A 26 2.56 8.13 3.66
C PHE A 26 3.18 8.67 2.37
N SER A 27 3.42 9.99 2.29
CA SER A 27 4.13 10.67 1.20
C SER A 27 5.46 10.02 0.84
N ASP A 28 6.20 9.57 1.85
CA ASP A 28 7.61 9.19 1.71
C ASP A 28 7.74 7.74 1.22
N SER A 29 6.76 6.89 1.54
CA SER A 29 6.88 5.44 1.34
C SER A 29 5.85 4.88 0.35
N LEU A 30 4.58 5.27 0.47
CA LEU A 30 3.48 4.61 -0.23
C LEU A 30 2.84 5.46 -1.32
N TYR A 31 2.89 6.80 -1.22
CA TYR A 31 2.20 7.68 -2.15
C TYR A 31 2.56 7.42 -3.62
N GLN A 32 3.85 7.45 -3.96
CA GLN A 32 4.30 7.19 -5.33
C GLN A 32 3.94 5.78 -5.82
N LYS A 33 3.91 4.80 -4.92
CA LYS A 33 3.52 3.42 -5.24
C LYS A 33 2.03 3.33 -5.55
N PHE A 34 1.18 4.03 -4.80
CA PHE A 34 -0.27 4.09 -5.02
C PHE A 34 -0.63 4.79 -6.34
N HIS A 35 0.16 5.78 -6.74
CA HIS A 35 0.02 6.52 -8.00
C HIS A 35 0.79 5.90 -9.17
N HIS A 36 1.47 4.78 -8.94
CA HIS A 36 2.14 4.05 -10.01
C HIS A 36 1.13 3.50 -11.02
N ASP A 37 1.53 3.44 -12.29
CA ASP A 37 0.66 3.07 -13.40
C ASP A 37 -0.06 1.72 -13.23
N ARG A 38 0.63 0.79 -12.56
CA ARG A 38 0.13 -0.56 -12.26
C ARG A 38 -1.00 -0.55 -11.23
N CYS A 39 -0.92 0.31 -10.22
CA CYS A 39 -1.98 0.48 -9.22
C CYS A 39 -3.17 1.24 -9.84
N LEU A 40 -2.87 2.33 -10.57
CA LEU A 40 -3.87 3.12 -11.27
C LEU A 40 -4.67 2.31 -12.29
N GLN A 41 -4.12 1.24 -12.87
CA GLN A 41 -4.86 0.33 -13.75
C GLN A 41 -6.16 -0.21 -13.13
N CYS A 42 -6.13 -0.57 -11.84
CA CYS A 42 -7.30 -1.07 -11.13
C CYS A 42 -8.11 0.07 -10.50
N HIS A 43 -7.42 1.11 -10.01
CA HIS A 43 -8.04 2.23 -9.31
C HIS A 43 -8.81 3.19 -10.26
N GLN A 44 -8.35 3.35 -11.49
CA GLN A 44 -9.02 4.11 -12.55
C GLN A 44 -9.95 3.23 -13.41
N PHE A 45 -10.05 1.92 -13.15
CA PHE A 45 -10.70 0.96 -14.05
C PHE A 45 -12.12 1.39 -14.46
N ASN A 46 -12.86 1.98 -13.52
CA ASN A 46 -14.23 2.48 -13.70
C ASN A 46 -14.33 4.01 -13.79
N SER A 47 -13.21 4.71 -14.03
CA SER A 47 -13.17 6.17 -14.13
C SER A 47 -13.19 6.63 -15.58
N LYS A 48 -14.29 7.27 -15.98
CA LYS A 48 -14.38 7.98 -17.27
C LYS A 48 -13.51 9.24 -17.27
N ALA A 49 -13.48 9.94 -16.13
CA ALA A 49 -12.85 11.25 -16.00
C ALA A 49 -11.34 11.20 -16.26
N SER A 50 -10.67 10.19 -15.71
CA SER A 50 -9.23 10.00 -15.90
C SER A 50 -8.88 9.22 -17.16
N ASN A 51 -9.86 9.00 -18.05
CA ASN A 51 -9.76 8.10 -19.20
C ASN A 51 -9.03 6.80 -18.82
N GLY A 52 -9.47 6.19 -17.71
CA GLY A 52 -8.74 5.12 -17.06
C GLY A 52 -8.35 4.05 -18.08
N ARG A 53 -7.14 3.49 -17.96
CA ARG A 53 -6.53 2.62 -18.99
C ARG A 53 -7.43 1.47 -19.46
N ALA A 54 -8.35 1.02 -18.60
CA ALA A 54 -9.31 -0.03 -18.92
C ALA A 54 -10.73 0.46 -19.26
N TYR A 55 -11.02 1.75 -19.10
CA TYR A 55 -12.34 2.32 -19.24
C TYR A 55 -12.90 2.06 -20.65
N ALA A 56 -12.13 2.25 -21.71
CA ALA A 56 -12.60 2.00 -23.07
C ALA A 56 -12.44 0.54 -23.54
N SER A 57 -11.67 -0.29 -22.84
CA SER A 57 -11.30 -1.64 -23.32
C SER A 57 -12.21 -2.76 -22.84
N HIS A 58 -13.08 -2.51 -21.86
CA HIS A 58 -13.97 -3.54 -21.29
C HIS A 58 -15.44 -3.15 -21.41
N ARG A 59 -16.22 -3.96 -22.14
CA ARG A 59 -17.69 -3.81 -22.23
C ARG A 59 -18.41 -4.40 -21.01
N SER A 60 -17.90 -5.52 -20.47
CA SER A 60 -18.48 -6.24 -19.33
C SER A 60 -17.52 -6.24 -18.13
N ARG A 61 -17.47 -5.10 -17.42
CA ARG A 61 -16.49 -4.80 -16.35
C ARG A 61 -16.61 -5.66 -15.08
N TYR A 62 -17.66 -6.44 -14.97
CA TYR A 62 -17.93 -7.36 -13.86
C TYR A 62 -17.68 -8.84 -14.21
N LEU A 63 -17.31 -9.14 -15.47
CA LEU A 63 -17.08 -10.50 -15.97
C LEU A 63 -15.62 -10.75 -16.30
N CYS A 64 -14.70 -10.28 -15.44
CA CYS A 64 -13.26 -10.39 -15.68
C CYS A 64 -12.85 -11.84 -15.96
N GLU A 65 -13.35 -12.78 -15.17
CA GLU A 65 -12.97 -14.20 -15.21
C GLU A 65 -13.48 -14.95 -16.45
N SER A 66 -14.51 -14.42 -17.11
CA SER A 66 -14.99 -14.98 -18.38
C SER A 66 -13.91 -14.93 -19.45
N CYS A 67 -13.06 -13.89 -19.42
CA CYS A 67 -11.96 -13.68 -20.36
C CYS A 67 -10.58 -13.96 -19.73
N HIS A 68 -10.35 -13.50 -18.49
CA HIS A 68 -9.08 -13.62 -17.77
C HIS A 68 -9.01 -14.93 -16.96
N LYS A 69 -9.10 -16.06 -17.65
CA LYS A 69 -8.98 -17.37 -17.00
C LYS A 69 -7.52 -17.59 -16.55
N PRO A 70 -7.27 -18.14 -15.34
CA PRO A 70 -5.91 -18.38 -14.85
C PRO A 70 -5.04 -19.19 -15.83
N LYS A 71 -5.63 -20.15 -16.54
CA LYS A 71 -4.93 -20.93 -17.58
C LYS A 71 -4.41 -20.10 -18.77
N LEU A 72 -4.93 -18.89 -18.97
CA LEU A 72 -4.54 -17.98 -20.05
C LEU A 72 -3.62 -16.87 -19.55
N THR A 73 -3.89 -16.34 -18.36
CA THR A 73 -3.21 -15.16 -17.82
C THR A 73 -2.15 -15.49 -16.77
N GLY A 74 -2.13 -16.72 -16.26
CA GLY A 74 -1.35 -17.11 -15.09
C GLY A 74 -1.83 -16.47 -13.78
N LEU A 75 -2.92 -15.68 -13.82
CA LEU A 75 -3.43 -14.93 -12.69
C LEU A 75 -4.58 -15.68 -12.01
N PRO A 76 -4.48 -15.97 -10.71
CA PRO A 76 -5.63 -16.39 -9.94
C PRO A 76 -6.72 -15.30 -9.94
N VAL A 77 -7.92 -15.70 -9.53
CA VAL A 77 -9.03 -14.77 -9.35
C VAL A 77 -8.63 -13.69 -8.34
N GLY A 78 -8.76 -12.42 -8.74
CA GLY A 78 -8.54 -11.29 -7.84
C GLY A 78 -9.81 -10.98 -7.08
N GLU A 79 -9.68 -10.67 -5.79
CA GLU A 79 -10.81 -10.44 -4.90
C GLU A 79 -11.38 -9.03 -5.05
N TRP A 80 -10.54 -8.06 -5.45
CA TRP A 80 -10.92 -6.65 -5.44
C TRP A 80 -10.73 -5.94 -6.79
N MET A 81 -11.59 -4.94 -7.03
CA MET A 81 -11.48 -3.95 -8.10
C MET A 81 -12.08 -2.64 -7.60
N ALA A 82 -11.66 -1.50 -8.16
CA ALA A 82 -12.28 -0.23 -7.85
C ALA A 82 -13.79 -0.25 -8.10
N PRO A 83 -14.62 0.23 -7.15
CA PRO A 83 -16.06 0.34 -7.34
C PRO A 83 -16.40 1.30 -8.49
N ALA A 84 -17.65 1.21 -8.97
CA ALA A 84 -18.15 2.07 -10.02
C ALA A 84 -18.15 3.57 -9.61
N GLY A 85 -18.10 4.46 -10.62
CA GLY A 85 -18.25 5.90 -10.42
C GLY A 85 -17.00 6.60 -9.90
N ALA A 86 -15.80 6.12 -10.27
CA ALA A 86 -14.50 6.73 -9.92
C ALA A 86 -14.23 6.89 -8.40
N LYS A 87 -14.98 6.22 -7.53
CA LYS A 87 -14.88 6.39 -6.07
C LYS A 87 -13.54 6.02 -5.45
N MET A 88 -12.70 5.27 -6.18
CA MET A 88 -11.36 4.85 -5.77
C MET A 88 -10.28 5.29 -6.76
N ASP A 89 -10.57 6.32 -7.57
CA ASP A 89 -9.59 6.90 -8.50
C ASP A 89 -8.70 7.90 -7.76
N TYR A 90 -7.41 7.56 -7.61
CA TYR A 90 -6.42 8.39 -6.93
C TYR A 90 -5.90 9.57 -7.75
N THR A 91 -6.27 9.68 -9.02
CA THR A 91 -5.64 10.64 -9.95
C THR A 91 -5.73 12.08 -9.46
N GLY A 92 -4.59 12.75 -9.37
CA GLY A 92 -4.49 14.15 -8.95
C GLY A 92 -4.70 14.40 -7.45
N MET A 93 -4.91 13.35 -6.64
CA MET A 93 -5.01 13.49 -5.18
C MET A 93 -3.64 13.71 -4.54
N SER A 94 -3.61 14.51 -3.47
CA SER A 94 -2.43 14.63 -2.61
C SER A 94 -2.12 13.32 -1.87
N ALA A 95 -0.94 13.22 -1.25
CA ALA A 95 -0.57 12.08 -0.40
C ALA A 95 -1.56 11.90 0.77
N ARG A 96 -1.85 12.99 1.48
CA ARG A 96 -2.90 13.03 2.51
C ARG A 96 -4.25 12.53 2.01
N ASP A 97 -4.75 13.06 0.90
CA ASP A 97 -6.09 12.70 0.39
C ASP A 97 -6.14 11.26 -0.12
N THR A 98 -5.06 10.78 -0.72
CA THR A 98 -4.90 9.37 -1.15
C THR A 98 -4.93 8.44 0.06
N CYS A 99 -4.16 8.74 1.10
CA CYS A 99 -4.11 7.98 2.35
C CYS A 99 -5.49 7.93 3.02
N GLN A 100 -6.13 9.08 3.18
CA GLN A 100 -7.47 9.18 3.77
C GLN A 100 -8.52 8.46 2.91
N MET A 101 -8.39 8.49 1.58
CA MET A 101 -9.31 7.77 0.69
C MET A 101 -9.19 6.27 0.83
N ALA A 102 -7.98 5.75 0.89
CA ALA A 102 -7.78 4.33 1.08
C ALA A 102 -8.38 3.89 2.43
N LEU A 103 -8.09 4.60 3.52
CA LEU A 103 -8.56 4.25 4.86
C LEU A 103 -10.08 4.33 5.03
N ARG A 104 -10.74 5.34 4.43
CA ARG A 104 -12.21 5.51 4.54
C ARG A 104 -13.01 4.49 3.73
N ASN A 105 -12.39 3.88 2.72
CA ASN A 105 -13.02 2.88 1.85
C ASN A 105 -12.67 1.44 2.25
N VAL A 106 -11.94 1.23 3.35
CA VAL A 106 -11.84 -0.09 3.96
C VAL A 106 -13.24 -0.49 4.44
N GLY A 107 -13.69 -1.69 4.07
CA GLY A 107 -14.99 -2.22 4.43
C GLY A 107 -15.21 -2.30 5.96
N TYR A 108 -16.43 -2.70 6.35
CA TYR A 108 -16.78 -2.87 7.75
C TYR A 108 -16.09 -4.11 8.36
N GLY A 109 -15.70 -4.01 9.63
CA GLY A 109 -15.04 -5.08 10.38
C GLY A 109 -13.61 -4.72 10.80
N ASP A 110 -12.75 -5.73 10.95
CA ASP A 110 -11.33 -5.53 11.25
C ASP A 110 -10.61 -4.89 10.06
N LYS A 111 -10.47 -3.56 10.11
CA LYS A 111 -9.85 -2.78 9.04
C LYS A 111 -8.40 -3.19 8.79
N LYS A 112 -7.63 -3.54 9.82
CA LYS A 112 -6.23 -3.95 9.64
C LYS A 112 -6.15 -5.26 8.89
N ALA A 113 -6.98 -6.24 9.26
CA ALA A 113 -7.05 -7.52 8.55
C ALA A 113 -7.52 -7.35 7.09
N LEU A 114 -8.53 -6.51 6.85
CA LEU A 114 -9.03 -6.22 5.50
C LEU A 114 -7.98 -5.54 4.63
N MET A 115 -7.27 -4.54 5.16
CA MET A 115 -6.18 -3.89 4.45
C MET A 115 -5.04 -4.85 4.15
N ARG A 116 -4.63 -5.70 5.11
CA ARG A 116 -3.59 -6.71 4.86
C ARG A 116 -4.01 -7.69 3.79
N ARG A 117 -5.26 -8.18 3.82
CA ARG A 117 -5.77 -9.08 2.78
C ARG A 117 -5.67 -8.43 1.41
N HIS A 118 -6.18 -7.21 1.27
CA HIS A 118 -6.16 -6.54 -0.03
C HIS A 118 -4.73 -6.20 -0.48
N LEU A 119 -3.92 -5.57 0.36
CA LEU A 119 -2.63 -5.03 -0.03
C LEU A 119 -1.53 -6.11 -0.11
N LEU A 120 -1.63 -7.19 0.66
CA LEU A 120 -0.56 -8.21 0.74
C LEU A 120 -0.95 -9.56 0.14
N LEU A 121 -2.24 -9.86 -0.02
CA LEU A 121 -2.70 -11.19 -0.45
C LEU A 121 -3.52 -11.17 -1.76
N ASP A 122 -4.10 -10.03 -2.15
CA ASP A 122 -4.85 -9.95 -3.40
C ASP A 122 -3.91 -10.17 -4.60
N HIS A 123 -4.21 -11.20 -5.39
CA HIS A 123 -3.41 -11.59 -6.54
C HIS A 123 -3.25 -10.49 -7.59
N ARG A 124 -4.22 -9.57 -7.75
CA ARG A 124 -4.10 -8.43 -8.67
C ARG A 124 -3.12 -7.39 -8.14
N VAL A 125 -3.12 -7.16 -6.83
CA VAL A 125 -2.13 -6.28 -6.20
C VAL A 125 -0.75 -6.91 -6.33
N LEU A 126 -0.60 -8.19 -5.96
CA LEU A 126 0.67 -8.90 -6.10
C LEU A 126 1.20 -8.90 -7.54
N TRP A 127 0.33 -8.99 -8.54
CA TRP A 127 0.69 -8.89 -9.96
C TRP A 127 1.19 -7.49 -10.37
N ALA A 128 0.72 -6.43 -9.70
CA ALA A 128 1.26 -5.09 -9.88
C ALA A 128 2.65 -4.94 -9.21
N ILE A 129 2.82 -5.52 -8.01
CA ILE A 129 4.03 -5.39 -7.19
C ILE A 129 5.19 -6.28 -7.68
N GLN A 130 4.91 -7.54 -7.99
CA GLN A 130 5.93 -8.52 -8.38
C GLN A 130 6.24 -8.47 -9.88
N GLY A 131 5.38 -7.82 -10.65
CA GLY A 131 5.46 -7.83 -12.10
C GLY A 131 4.81 -9.09 -12.68
N ALA A 132 4.59 -9.01 -13.99
CA ALA A 132 3.78 -9.96 -14.72
C ALA A 132 4.51 -10.44 -15.95
N ILE A 133 4.48 -11.74 -16.22
CA ILE A 133 4.86 -12.26 -17.53
C ILE A 133 3.56 -12.54 -18.30
N THR A 134 3.40 -11.87 -19.43
CA THR A 134 2.32 -12.14 -20.38
C THR A 134 2.92 -12.71 -21.66
N PRO A 135 2.12 -13.29 -22.58
CA PRO A 135 2.63 -13.65 -23.91
C PRO A 135 3.29 -12.46 -24.66
N GLY A 136 2.86 -11.22 -24.36
CA GLY A 136 3.50 -10.00 -24.86
C GLY A 136 4.74 -9.54 -24.07
N GLY A 137 5.33 -10.41 -23.23
CA GLY A 137 6.51 -10.11 -22.43
C GLY A 137 6.22 -9.67 -20.99
N ALA A 138 7.29 -9.30 -20.30
CA ALA A 138 7.27 -8.82 -18.92
C ALA A 138 6.65 -7.41 -18.84
N ARG A 139 5.86 -7.16 -17.79
CA ARG A 139 5.35 -5.83 -17.47
C ARG A 139 6.19 -5.18 -16.39
N GLU A 140 6.29 -3.86 -16.46
CA GLU A 140 6.87 -3.06 -15.39
C GLU A 140 6.17 -3.33 -14.06
N LYS A 141 6.96 -3.38 -12.99
CA LYS A 141 6.51 -3.60 -11.62
C LYS A 141 6.57 -2.30 -10.84
N VAL A 142 5.77 -2.19 -9.78
CA VAL A 142 5.90 -1.07 -8.84
C VAL A 142 7.32 -1.06 -8.25
N PRO A 143 8.00 0.12 -8.19
CA PRO A 143 9.35 0.22 -7.64
C PRO A 143 9.47 -0.30 -6.20
N GLY A 144 10.64 -0.86 -5.88
CA GLY A 144 10.95 -1.47 -4.56
C GLY A 144 10.58 -2.94 -4.43
N GLY A 145 9.61 -3.44 -5.20
CA GLY A 145 9.21 -4.85 -5.17
C GLY A 145 8.51 -5.28 -3.87
N ILE A 146 8.38 -6.59 -3.68
CA ILE A 146 7.50 -7.16 -2.64
C ILE A 146 7.99 -6.92 -1.20
N ASP A 147 9.30 -6.91 -0.97
CA ASP A 147 9.86 -6.74 0.37
C ASP A 147 9.62 -5.31 0.88
N ASP A 148 9.93 -4.30 0.04
CA ASP A 148 9.65 -2.90 0.33
C ASP A 148 8.15 -2.65 0.49
N TRP A 149 7.34 -3.22 -0.40
CA TRP A 149 5.89 -3.11 -0.31
C TRP A 149 5.36 -3.67 1.02
N THR A 150 5.79 -4.87 1.40
CA THR A 150 5.33 -5.55 2.61
C THR A 150 5.73 -4.79 3.86
N ARG A 151 6.97 -4.30 3.92
CA ARG A 151 7.46 -3.47 5.03
C ARG A 151 6.61 -2.21 5.17
N ASP A 152 6.49 -1.43 4.09
CA ASP A 152 5.85 -0.11 4.13
C ASP A 152 4.34 -0.24 4.42
N VAL A 153 3.67 -1.24 3.83
CA VAL A 153 2.24 -1.54 4.10
C VAL A 153 2.02 -1.96 5.55
N ASN A 154 2.84 -2.85 6.11
CA ASN A 154 2.68 -3.25 7.51
C ASN A 154 2.92 -2.07 8.45
N GLN A 155 3.94 -1.26 8.19
CA GLN A 155 4.19 -0.05 8.96
C GLN A 155 3.00 0.92 8.93
N TRP A 156 2.36 1.10 7.77
CA TRP A 156 1.16 1.92 7.67
C TRP A 156 -0.03 1.32 8.44
N ILE A 157 -0.33 0.03 8.24
CA ILE A 157 -1.47 -0.66 8.85
C ILE A 157 -1.36 -0.70 10.37
N ASP A 158 -0.15 -0.87 10.91
CA ASP A 158 0.06 -0.96 12.35
C ASP A 158 0.00 0.37 13.09
N GLY A 159 -0.26 1.47 12.36
CA GLY A 159 -0.45 2.81 12.90
C GLY A 159 0.80 3.69 12.82
N GLY A 160 1.80 3.26 12.06
CA GLY A 160 3.10 3.91 11.99
C GLY A 160 3.24 5.02 10.95
N MET A 161 2.24 5.25 10.07
CA MET A 161 2.32 6.32 9.08
C MET A 161 1.28 7.43 9.26
N LEU A 162 1.76 8.67 9.20
CA LEU A 162 0.94 9.87 9.10
C LEU A 162 0.37 9.99 7.68
N CYS A 163 -0.92 10.31 7.55
CA CYS A 163 -1.53 10.68 6.28
C CYS A 163 -1.15 12.12 5.91
N GLU A 164 0.11 12.30 5.55
CA GLU A 164 0.72 13.52 5.02
C GLU A 164 1.49 13.20 3.75
#